data_AF-A0A8T1FI80-F1
#
_entry.id   AF-A0A8T1FI80-F1
#
_cell.length_a   1.000
_cell.length_b   1.000
_cell.length_c   1.000
_cell.angle_alpha   90.00
_cell.angle_beta   90.00
_cell.angle_gamma   90.00
#
_symmetry.space_group_name_H-M   'P 1'
#
loop_
_entity.id
_entity.type
_entity.pdbx_description
1 polymer ?
#
loop_
_entity_poly.entity_id
_entity_poly.type
_entity_poly.pdbx_seq_one_letter_code
_entity_poly.pdbx_strand_id
1 'polypeptide(L)'
;MSRSALTRHALQKSLRGQTTQDQPPEETQRRVKQDELPIYGNDTTYNLNTLLHQNILQSAYFHELYKLRTYHEVVDEIYYRVDHAEPWSPGTARIPSSCFCLLHKFFLMRLTRKQMQGLLRHTDSPYIRVVGFLYLRFTCNPEELWTWFEPYLEDPEELNASANPSVKTTIGDWLVALLEENNYFGTILPRIPKKIEDGIKVKLLLLSRKKERAKENLAIVNRLKPGTKVRAMYADEENEPAMYDAVIDSVEESNQFWISFPAYGNKEKRPRSRPPSRHRSRSHTRSKAGGSDITGDLLQQVRERERRKAEAVGRDYASRPASYKGSLSLKLDRWTTRKRSRSPAKRAEVVVQPGMSKGEERARSNSPTPGKAQAHLENNDLHAEQQAIPWSLLVADTKASLAVAELNAGLSGMCRSPWKAVSLAVRISAAILWTFGSFMARGFRPQFPKWTLRFELLRAAIRTINELYGERMVKDAQHAQVIRAQSEAVGSVLGWFYCRWYSRYMESVEFNGLEHLWLRPKTTQQDGTKRLVVMYVHGGAFSLLSPRFYSFFGSSLGAAVERELAIRNCKTQVDIFLANYHNTPEFCFPKQPEDIVAACEFLLNHEGLSANQVILAGDSAGGGLVMSALHRLST
;
A
#
# COMPACT_ATOMS: atom_id res chain seq x y z
N MET A 1 -32.18 -1.65 70.74
CA MET A 1 -32.05 -1.74 69.27
C MET A 1 -31.38 -0.47 68.76
N SER A 2 -30.27 -0.61 68.01
CA SER A 2 -29.42 0.52 67.61
C SER A 2 -30.13 1.46 66.63
N ARG A 3 -29.84 2.78 66.71
CA ARG A 3 -30.41 3.83 65.85
C ARG A 3 -30.25 3.54 64.35
N SER A 4 -29.26 2.73 63.96
CA SER A 4 -29.04 2.26 62.59
C SER A 4 -30.09 1.24 62.08
N ALA A 5 -30.78 0.53 62.97
CA ALA A 5 -31.84 -0.40 62.61
C ALA A 5 -33.15 0.31 62.22
N LEU A 6 -33.46 1.42 62.91
CA LEU A 6 -34.62 2.25 62.62
C LEU A 6 -34.49 2.97 61.27
N THR A 7 -33.29 3.44 60.91
CA THR A 7 -33.04 4.08 59.60
C THR A 7 -33.16 3.09 58.46
N ARG A 8 -32.70 1.84 58.63
CA ARG A 8 -32.85 0.79 57.62
C ARG A 8 -34.31 0.42 57.41
N HIS A 9 -35.10 0.30 58.47
CA HIS A 9 -36.51 -0.06 58.35
C HIS A 9 -37.35 1.07 57.71
N ALA A 10 -37.00 2.33 57.95
CA ALA A 10 -37.61 3.49 57.29
C ALA A 10 -37.25 3.56 55.79
N LEU A 11 -36.00 3.28 55.43
CA LEU A 11 -35.55 3.18 54.04
C LEU A 11 -36.20 2.01 53.29
N GLN A 12 -36.33 0.84 53.94
CA GLN A 12 -36.97 -0.34 53.36
C GLN A 12 -38.48 -0.14 53.15
N LYS A 13 -39.14 0.64 54.03
CA LYS A 13 -40.56 1.01 53.89
C LYS A 13 -40.77 2.05 52.78
N SER A 14 -39.81 2.96 52.57
CA SER A 14 -39.78 3.90 51.43
C SER A 14 -39.58 3.16 50.10
N LEU A 15 -38.68 2.16 50.06
CA LEU A 15 -38.43 1.32 48.87
C LEU A 15 -39.59 0.36 48.53
N ARG A 16 -40.36 -0.10 49.53
CA ARG A 16 -41.58 -0.92 49.31
C ARG A 16 -42.81 -0.10 48.88
N GLY A 17 -42.81 1.22 49.08
CA GLY A 17 -43.86 2.12 48.61
C GLY A 17 -43.77 2.48 47.13
N GLN A 18 -42.67 2.13 46.44
CA GLN A 18 -42.43 2.37 45.02
C GLN A 18 -42.51 1.09 44.17
N THR A 19 -43.08 0.01 44.70
CA THR A 19 -43.19 -1.29 44.00
C THR A 19 -44.55 -1.56 43.36
N THR A 20 -45.34 -0.51 43.12
CA THR A 20 -46.58 -0.58 42.34
C THR A 20 -46.56 0.43 41.19
N GLN A 21 -45.65 0.20 40.24
CA GLN A 21 -45.76 0.54 38.82
C GLN A 21 -44.40 0.23 38.20
N ASP A 22 -44.34 -0.93 37.55
CA ASP A 22 -43.41 -1.33 36.48
C ASP A 22 -43.23 -2.85 36.54
N GLN A 23 -44.33 -3.55 36.24
CA GLN A 23 -44.16 -4.78 35.47
C GLN A 23 -43.57 -4.35 34.12
N PRO A 24 -42.50 -5.00 33.61
CA PRO A 24 -42.02 -4.70 32.28
C PRO A 24 -43.18 -4.92 31.31
N PRO A 25 -43.47 -3.98 30.39
CA PRO A 25 -44.48 -4.23 29.38
C PRO A 25 -44.10 -5.52 28.68
N GLU A 26 -45.08 -6.42 28.52
CA GLU A 26 -44.96 -7.65 27.73
C GLU A 26 -44.06 -7.38 26.52
N GLU A 27 -43.01 -8.20 26.35
CA GLU A 27 -42.13 -8.16 25.18
C GLU A 27 -43.02 -8.06 23.95
N THR A 28 -43.10 -6.84 23.41
CA THR A 28 -43.92 -6.57 22.24
C THR A 28 -43.21 -7.26 21.10
N GLN A 29 -43.59 -8.52 20.83
CA GLN A 29 -43.03 -9.30 19.75
C GLN A 29 -43.12 -8.45 18.49
N ARG A 30 -41.95 -8.03 18.02
CA ARG A 30 -41.80 -7.15 16.87
C ARG A 30 -42.54 -7.77 15.69
N ARG A 31 -43.52 -7.05 15.14
CA ARG A 31 -44.23 -7.51 13.92
C ARG A 31 -43.23 -7.63 12.78
N VAL A 32 -42.83 -8.87 12.45
CA VAL A 32 -41.93 -9.18 11.34
C VAL A 32 -42.65 -8.84 10.04
N LYS A 33 -42.03 -8.03 9.18
CA LYS A 33 -42.63 -7.69 7.88
C LYS A 33 -42.43 -8.86 6.92
N GLN A 34 -43.42 -9.15 6.09
CA GLN A 34 -43.44 -10.31 5.19
C GLN A 34 -42.34 -10.29 4.09
N ASP A 35 -41.65 -9.16 3.90
CA ASP A 35 -40.57 -8.95 2.91
C ASP A 35 -39.39 -8.16 3.50
N GLU A 36 -39.16 -8.33 4.80
CA GLU A 36 -38.02 -7.74 5.51
C GLU A 36 -36.68 -8.29 5.00
N LEU A 37 -35.69 -7.43 4.79
CA LEU A 37 -34.34 -7.88 4.44
C LEU A 37 -33.68 -8.55 5.65
N PRO A 38 -33.15 -9.78 5.51
CA PRO A 38 -32.45 -10.45 6.60
C PRO A 38 -31.14 -9.71 6.91
N ILE A 39 -30.78 -9.68 8.18
CA ILE A 39 -29.50 -9.14 8.64
C ILE A 39 -28.52 -10.28 8.81
N TYR A 40 -27.45 -10.23 8.02
CA TYR A 40 -26.34 -11.15 8.08
C TYR A 40 -25.27 -10.62 9.06
N GLY A 41 -24.84 -11.45 10.01
CA GLY A 41 -23.83 -11.09 11.00
C GLY A 41 -24.44 -10.74 12.36
N ASN A 42 -24.01 -9.63 12.97
CA ASN A 42 -24.46 -9.25 14.31
C ASN A 42 -25.75 -8.42 14.27
N ASP A 43 -26.83 -8.96 14.84
CA ASP A 43 -28.13 -8.29 14.94
C ASP A 43 -28.18 -7.12 15.92
N THR A 44 -27.23 -7.01 16.86
CA THR A 44 -27.21 -5.93 17.86
C THR A 44 -26.44 -4.72 17.38
N THR A 45 -25.23 -4.93 16.84
CA THR A 45 -24.35 -3.84 16.38
C THR A 45 -24.42 -3.61 14.87
N TYR A 46 -25.16 -4.44 14.12
CA TYR A 46 -25.29 -4.36 12.65
C TYR A 46 -23.93 -4.39 11.93
N ASN A 47 -22.96 -5.08 12.52
CA ASN A 47 -21.56 -5.16 12.07
C ASN A 47 -20.81 -3.82 12.05
N LEU A 48 -21.32 -2.77 12.69
CA LEU A 48 -20.59 -1.52 12.91
C LEU A 48 -19.46 -1.72 13.92
N ASN A 49 -18.44 -0.86 13.83
CA ASN A 49 -17.40 -0.78 14.84
C ASN A 49 -18.02 -0.45 16.22
N THR A 50 -17.58 -1.14 17.28
CA THR A 50 -18.14 -0.99 18.63
C THR A 50 -18.12 0.45 19.14
N LEU A 51 -17.03 1.19 18.90
CA LEU A 51 -16.91 2.58 19.33
C LEU A 51 -17.89 3.48 18.58
N LEU A 52 -17.98 3.29 17.25
CA LEU A 52 -18.92 4.03 16.41
C LEU A 52 -20.36 3.76 16.82
N HIS A 53 -20.72 2.49 17.03
CA HIS A 53 -22.06 2.09 17.46
C HIS A 53 -22.43 2.71 18.82
N GLN A 54 -21.54 2.65 19.80
CA GLN A 54 -21.77 3.29 21.11
C GLN A 54 -21.94 4.81 21.00
N ASN A 55 -21.12 5.48 20.18
CA ASN A 55 -21.21 6.92 19.99
C ASN A 55 -22.50 7.32 19.25
N ILE A 56 -22.99 6.50 18.32
CA ILE A 56 -24.30 6.70 17.67
C ILE A 56 -25.41 6.59 18.72
N LEU A 57 -25.41 5.55 19.55
CA LEU A 57 -26.43 5.37 20.58
C LEU A 57 -26.45 6.48 21.64
N GLN A 58 -25.32 7.16 21.87
CA GLN A 58 -25.20 8.30 22.78
C GLN A 58 -25.43 9.66 22.10
N SER A 59 -25.57 9.67 20.77
CA SER A 59 -25.70 10.91 20.00
C SER A 59 -27.08 11.55 20.23
N ALA A 60 -27.08 12.83 20.62
CA ALA A 60 -28.31 13.61 20.74
C ALA A 60 -29.10 13.64 19.41
N TYR A 61 -28.39 13.77 18.28
CA TYR A 61 -29.01 13.75 16.95
C TYR A 61 -29.72 12.40 16.69
N PHE A 62 -29.07 11.28 17.03
CA PHE A 62 -29.69 9.97 16.85
C PHE A 62 -30.94 9.79 17.71
N HIS A 63 -30.96 10.35 18.93
CA HIS A 63 -32.15 10.33 19.77
C HIS A 63 -33.32 11.13 19.15
N GLU A 64 -33.05 12.23 18.45
CA GLU A 64 -34.09 12.99 17.74
C GLU A 64 -34.72 12.17 16.61
N LEU A 65 -33.95 11.29 15.97
CA LEU A 65 -34.43 10.40 14.90
C LEU A 65 -35.48 9.39 15.39
N TYR A 66 -35.64 9.14 16.70
CA TYR A 66 -36.73 8.30 17.21
C TYR A 66 -38.12 8.88 16.92
N LYS A 67 -38.23 10.19 16.73
CA LYS A 67 -39.47 10.87 16.35
C LYS A 67 -39.94 10.50 14.94
N LEU A 68 -38.99 10.23 14.04
CA LEU A 68 -39.27 9.81 12.67
C LEU A 68 -39.73 8.34 12.68
N ARG A 69 -40.97 8.09 12.30
CA ARG A 69 -41.59 6.76 12.37
C ARG A 69 -41.76 6.12 10.99
N THR A 70 -41.83 6.92 9.94
CA THR A 70 -42.05 6.41 8.59
C THR A 70 -40.76 6.35 7.78
N TYR A 71 -40.74 5.47 6.79
CA TYR A 71 -39.60 5.34 5.88
C TYR A 71 -39.35 6.66 5.12
N HIS A 72 -40.41 7.32 4.66
CA HIS A 72 -40.33 8.56 3.91
C HIS A 72 -39.76 9.72 4.75
N GLU A 73 -40.18 9.86 6.02
CA GLU A 73 -39.62 10.86 6.93
C GLU A 73 -38.09 10.73 7.10
N VAL A 74 -37.58 9.50 7.16
CA VAL A 74 -36.13 9.28 7.27
C VAL A 74 -35.42 9.55 5.94
N VAL A 75 -36.07 9.25 4.80
CA VAL A 75 -35.56 9.62 3.47
C VAL A 75 -35.46 11.14 3.32
N ASP A 76 -36.48 11.88 3.76
CA ASP A 76 -36.47 13.35 3.75
C ASP A 76 -35.35 13.89 4.64
N GLU A 77 -35.18 13.34 5.84
CA GLU A 77 -34.08 13.74 6.73
C GLU A 77 -32.70 13.46 6.11
N ILE A 78 -32.54 12.36 5.35
CA ILE A 78 -31.32 12.09 4.58
C ILE A 78 -31.09 13.17 3.52
N TYR A 79 -32.13 13.55 2.78
CA TYR A 79 -32.05 14.60 1.76
C TYR A 79 -31.56 15.94 2.35
N TYR A 80 -32.04 16.31 3.54
CA TYR A 80 -31.72 17.60 4.15
C TYR A 80 -30.44 17.63 4.98
N ARG A 81 -30.00 16.50 5.57
CA ARG A 81 -28.90 16.48 6.56
C ARG A 81 -27.62 15.77 6.14
N VAL A 82 -27.63 14.98 5.07
CA VAL A 82 -26.45 14.21 4.65
C VAL A 82 -25.71 14.94 3.54
N ASP A 83 -24.45 15.25 3.81
CA ASP A 83 -23.54 15.99 2.93
C ASP A 83 -22.25 15.22 2.60
N HIS A 84 -21.95 14.15 3.34
CA HIS A 84 -20.84 13.24 3.09
C HIS A 84 -21.16 11.81 3.56
N ALA A 85 -20.34 10.84 3.13
CA ALA A 85 -20.56 9.42 3.41
C ALA A 85 -19.60 8.82 4.46
N GLU A 86 -18.76 9.62 5.11
CA GLU A 86 -17.85 9.16 6.17
C GLU A 86 -18.56 8.73 7.48
N PRO A 87 -18.00 7.80 8.27
CA PRO A 87 -18.54 7.39 9.58
C PRO A 87 -18.55 8.48 10.65
N TRP A 88 -17.56 9.36 10.61
CA TRP A 88 -17.34 10.40 11.62
C TRP A 88 -17.57 11.78 11.01
N SER A 89 -17.98 12.76 11.82
CA SER A 89 -18.09 14.14 11.38
C SER A 89 -16.71 14.76 11.09
N PRO A 90 -16.61 15.75 10.19
CA PRO A 90 -15.33 16.35 9.81
C PRO A 90 -14.60 16.94 11.03
N GLY A 91 -13.32 16.61 11.18
CA GLY A 91 -12.46 17.18 12.23
C GLY A 91 -12.60 16.53 13.62
N THR A 92 -13.41 15.49 13.80
CA THR A 92 -13.55 14.78 15.08
C THR A 92 -13.68 13.27 14.90
N ALA A 93 -12.94 12.49 15.70
CA ALA A 93 -13.03 11.02 15.69
C ALA A 93 -14.05 10.49 16.72
N ARG A 94 -14.85 11.36 17.35
CA ARG A 94 -15.79 10.98 18.42
C ARG A 94 -17.25 11.21 18.07
N ILE A 95 -17.55 12.16 17.18
CA ILE A 95 -18.93 12.50 16.83
C ILE A 95 -19.32 11.73 15.56
N PRO A 96 -20.38 10.91 15.60
CA PRO A 96 -20.82 10.16 14.42
C PRO A 96 -21.46 11.10 13.39
N SER A 97 -21.30 10.79 12.11
CA SER A 97 -21.91 11.57 11.04
C SER A 97 -23.44 11.41 10.99
N SER A 98 -24.12 12.41 10.41
CA SER A 98 -25.56 12.33 10.13
C SER A 98 -25.90 11.10 9.28
N CYS A 99 -25.06 10.81 8.27
CA CYS A 99 -25.15 9.63 7.42
C CYS A 99 -25.20 8.32 8.21
N PHE A 100 -24.26 8.10 9.15
CA PHE A 100 -24.21 6.86 9.92
C PHE A 100 -25.28 6.80 11.03
N CYS A 101 -25.74 7.94 11.55
CA CYS A 101 -26.90 7.97 12.45
C CYS A 101 -28.19 7.54 11.72
N LEU A 102 -28.41 8.05 10.51
CA LEU A 102 -29.56 7.71 9.66
C LEU A 102 -29.49 6.28 9.12
N LEU A 103 -28.28 5.80 8.77
CA LEU A 103 -28.04 4.39 8.45
C LEU A 103 -28.44 3.49 9.62
N HIS A 104 -28.02 3.83 10.84
CA HIS A 104 -28.39 3.08 12.04
C HIS A 104 -29.90 3.14 12.31
N LYS A 105 -30.55 4.28 12.03
CA LYS A 105 -32.01 4.39 12.11
C LYS A 105 -32.69 3.39 11.16
N PHE A 106 -32.21 3.24 9.93
CA PHE A 106 -32.73 2.21 9.02
C PHE A 106 -32.45 0.78 9.50
N PHE A 107 -31.32 0.51 10.15
CA PHE A 107 -31.08 -0.80 10.78
C PHE A 107 -32.14 -1.14 11.82
N LEU A 108 -32.59 -0.17 12.63
CA LEU A 108 -33.67 -0.37 13.60
C LEU A 108 -35.04 -0.56 12.92
N MET A 109 -35.29 0.15 11.83
CA MET A 109 -36.57 0.09 11.11
C MET A 109 -36.75 -1.17 10.27
N ARG A 110 -35.65 -1.87 9.97
CA ARG A 110 -35.56 -3.11 9.18
C ARG A 110 -36.34 -3.03 7.88
N LEU A 111 -35.62 -2.58 6.86
CA LEU A 111 -36.18 -2.23 5.57
C LEU A 111 -36.65 -3.48 4.82
N THR A 112 -37.73 -3.30 4.07
CA THR A 112 -38.21 -4.33 3.13
C THR A 112 -37.44 -4.28 1.81
N ARG A 113 -37.50 -5.35 1.02
CA ARG A 113 -36.88 -5.38 -0.32
C ARG A 113 -37.41 -4.25 -1.21
N LYS A 114 -38.71 -3.94 -1.15
CA LYS A 114 -39.32 -2.80 -1.87
C LYS A 114 -38.77 -1.44 -1.42
N GLN A 115 -38.64 -1.23 -0.10
CA GLN A 115 -38.07 0.00 0.44
C GLN A 115 -36.60 0.16 0.02
N MET A 116 -35.83 -0.92 0.04
CA MET A 116 -34.45 -0.89 -0.45
C MET A 116 -34.37 -0.54 -1.94
N GLN A 117 -35.21 -1.15 -2.79
CA GLN A 117 -35.28 -0.77 -4.21
C GLN A 117 -35.68 0.70 -4.39
N GLY A 118 -36.55 1.23 -3.52
CA GLY A 118 -36.89 2.65 -3.47
C GLY A 118 -35.69 3.55 -3.18
N LEU A 119 -34.86 3.19 -2.19
CA LEU A 119 -33.60 3.92 -1.90
C LEU A 119 -32.64 3.89 -3.08
N LEU A 120 -32.41 2.71 -3.67
CA LEU A 120 -31.40 2.52 -4.72
C LEU A 120 -31.79 3.16 -6.06
N ARG A 121 -33.09 3.37 -6.33
CA ARG A 121 -33.59 4.02 -7.55
C ARG A 121 -33.90 5.50 -7.37
N HIS A 122 -33.61 6.04 -6.19
CA HIS A 122 -33.96 7.42 -5.86
C HIS A 122 -33.12 8.41 -6.68
N THR A 123 -33.79 9.31 -7.38
CA THR A 123 -33.17 10.30 -8.28
C THR A 123 -32.84 11.62 -7.59
N ASP A 124 -33.54 11.96 -6.50
CA ASP A 124 -33.49 13.33 -5.96
C ASP A 124 -32.20 13.65 -5.21
N SER A 125 -31.54 12.64 -4.62
CA SER A 125 -30.25 12.83 -3.96
C SER A 125 -29.38 11.57 -4.07
N PRO A 126 -28.09 11.72 -4.39
CA PRO A 126 -27.14 10.61 -4.39
C PRO A 126 -26.96 10.04 -2.97
N TYR A 127 -27.13 10.83 -1.91
CA TYR A 127 -26.93 10.39 -0.52
C TYR A 127 -28.00 9.40 -0.06
N ILE A 128 -29.23 9.49 -0.59
CA ILE A 128 -30.28 8.50 -0.32
C ILE A 128 -29.86 7.11 -0.83
N ARG A 129 -29.29 7.06 -2.03
CA ARG A 129 -28.72 5.83 -2.60
C ARG A 129 -27.52 5.35 -1.80
N VAL A 130 -26.60 6.25 -1.43
CA VAL A 130 -25.41 5.92 -0.62
C VAL A 130 -25.80 5.21 0.68
N VAL A 131 -26.78 5.74 1.42
CA VAL A 131 -27.26 5.10 2.65
C VAL A 131 -27.84 3.71 2.36
N GLY A 132 -28.57 3.54 1.26
CA GLY A 132 -29.07 2.23 0.81
C GLY A 132 -27.95 1.22 0.50
N PHE A 133 -26.91 1.64 -0.22
CA PHE A 133 -25.77 0.77 -0.52
C PHE A 133 -24.92 0.45 0.72
N LEU A 134 -24.76 1.40 1.64
CA LEU A 134 -24.12 1.14 2.93
C LEU A 134 -24.94 0.12 3.74
N TYR A 135 -26.27 0.27 3.78
CA TYR A 135 -27.14 -0.69 4.45
C TYR A 135 -26.90 -2.12 3.94
N LEU A 136 -26.89 -2.29 2.61
CA LEU A 136 -26.63 -3.57 1.98
C LEU A 136 -25.20 -4.07 2.26
N ARG A 137 -24.19 -3.20 2.18
CA ARG A 137 -22.79 -3.57 2.43
C ARG A 137 -22.57 -4.06 3.86
N PHE A 138 -23.33 -3.54 4.83
CA PHE A 138 -23.21 -3.91 6.24
C PHE A 138 -24.04 -5.14 6.64
N THR A 139 -25.21 -5.35 6.03
CA THR A 139 -26.20 -6.34 6.54
C THR A 139 -26.63 -7.39 5.52
N CYS A 140 -26.38 -7.20 4.23
CA CYS A 140 -26.82 -8.16 3.22
C CYS A 140 -25.97 -9.44 3.24
N ASN A 141 -26.57 -10.56 2.87
CA ASN A 141 -25.83 -11.79 2.59
C ASN A 141 -24.79 -11.52 1.47
N PRO A 142 -23.49 -11.81 1.70
CA PRO A 142 -22.46 -11.60 0.70
C PRO A 142 -22.73 -12.23 -0.68
N GLU A 143 -23.50 -13.33 -0.75
CA GLU A 143 -23.87 -13.97 -2.02
C GLU A 143 -24.85 -13.13 -2.87
N GLU A 144 -25.72 -12.35 -2.22
CA GLU A 144 -26.70 -11.48 -2.89
C GLU A 144 -26.12 -10.10 -3.25
N LEU A 145 -24.99 -9.71 -2.65
CA LEU A 145 -24.41 -8.37 -2.76
C LEU A 145 -24.18 -7.96 -4.21
N TRP A 146 -23.65 -8.87 -5.04
CA TRP A 146 -23.41 -8.61 -6.46
C TRP A 146 -24.69 -8.24 -7.22
N THR A 147 -25.78 -8.95 -6.98
CA THR A 147 -27.07 -8.75 -7.67
C THR A 147 -27.65 -7.36 -7.41
N TRP A 148 -27.42 -6.83 -6.21
CA TRP A 148 -27.85 -5.48 -5.84
C TRP A 148 -26.97 -4.38 -6.43
N PHE A 149 -25.65 -4.61 -6.50
CA PHE A 149 -24.67 -3.60 -6.91
C PHE A 149 -24.51 -3.51 -8.43
N GLU A 150 -24.53 -4.64 -9.15
CA GLU A 150 -24.23 -4.75 -10.59
C GLU A 150 -24.94 -3.69 -11.47
N PRO A 151 -26.24 -3.39 -11.31
CA PRO A 151 -26.93 -2.42 -12.15
C PRO A 151 -26.42 -0.98 -12.02
N TYR A 152 -25.72 -0.66 -10.93
CA TYR A 152 -25.33 0.70 -10.55
C TYR A 152 -23.81 0.94 -10.62
N LEU A 153 -23.00 -0.08 -10.98
CA LEU A 153 -21.54 0.07 -11.08
C LEU A 153 -21.08 0.99 -12.23
N GLU A 154 -21.96 1.27 -13.20
CA GLU A 154 -21.71 2.20 -14.31
C GLU A 154 -22.47 3.54 -14.12
N ASP A 155 -23.03 3.81 -12.92
CA ASP A 155 -23.76 5.04 -12.61
C ASP A 155 -22.82 6.27 -12.67
N PRO A 156 -23.04 7.23 -13.60
CA PRO A 156 -22.17 8.37 -13.81
C PRO A 156 -22.41 9.52 -12.84
N GLU A 157 -23.40 9.43 -11.95
CA GLU A 157 -23.77 10.54 -11.07
C GLU A 157 -22.66 10.87 -10.07
N GLU A 158 -22.35 12.16 -9.94
CA GLU A 158 -21.30 12.64 -9.04
C GLU A 158 -21.80 12.69 -7.59
N LEU A 159 -20.94 12.27 -6.66
CA LEU A 159 -21.13 12.45 -5.22
C LEU A 159 -19.84 12.92 -4.54
N ASN A 160 -20.00 13.53 -3.37
CA ASN A 160 -18.90 13.76 -2.45
C ASN A 160 -18.94 12.71 -1.33
N ALA A 161 -18.14 11.65 -1.46
CA ALA A 161 -18.09 10.60 -0.44
C ALA A 161 -17.33 11.03 0.83
N SER A 162 -16.38 11.96 0.71
CA SER A 162 -15.54 12.43 1.81
C SER A 162 -16.07 13.72 2.44
N ALA A 163 -15.71 13.96 3.69
CA ALA A 163 -15.85 15.24 4.37
C ALA A 163 -15.13 16.38 3.63
N ASN A 164 -14.13 16.08 2.81
CA ASN A 164 -13.40 17.07 2.03
C ASN A 164 -14.11 17.36 0.68
N PRO A 165 -14.64 18.58 0.45
CA PRO A 165 -15.38 18.92 -0.77
C PRO A 165 -14.58 18.84 -2.07
N SER A 166 -13.24 18.79 -1.99
CA SER A 166 -12.36 18.69 -3.16
C SER A 166 -12.29 17.29 -3.77
N VAL A 167 -12.71 16.25 -3.04
CA VAL A 167 -12.62 14.85 -3.48
C VAL A 167 -13.97 14.40 -4.02
N LYS A 168 -14.21 14.64 -5.31
CA LYS A 168 -15.40 14.16 -6.02
C LYS A 168 -15.18 12.77 -6.61
N THR A 169 -16.23 11.95 -6.59
CA THR A 169 -16.26 10.60 -7.18
C THR A 169 -17.62 10.39 -7.86
N THR A 170 -17.74 9.36 -8.71
CA THR A 170 -19.05 8.91 -9.22
C THR A 170 -19.64 7.84 -8.30
N ILE A 171 -20.97 7.64 -8.32
CA ILE A 171 -21.62 6.54 -7.58
C ILE A 171 -21.04 5.21 -8.04
N GLY A 172 -20.90 4.99 -9.35
CA GLY A 172 -20.34 3.76 -9.89
C GLY A 172 -18.94 3.45 -9.37
N ASP A 173 -18.02 4.43 -9.44
CA ASP A 173 -16.64 4.23 -8.99
C ASP A 173 -16.56 4.09 -7.46
N TRP A 174 -17.42 4.77 -6.70
CA TRP A 174 -17.53 4.60 -5.24
C TRP A 174 -18.05 3.21 -4.85
N LEU A 175 -19.03 2.66 -5.58
CA LEU A 175 -19.53 1.30 -5.36
C LEU A 175 -18.49 0.23 -5.68
N VAL A 176 -17.68 0.44 -6.72
CA VAL A 176 -16.53 -0.42 -7.02
C VAL A 176 -15.55 -0.43 -5.84
N ALA A 177 -15.21 0.74 -5.30
CA ALA A 177 -14.35 0.84 -4.12
C ALA A 177 -14.97 0.15 -2.89
N LEU A 178 -16.28 0.28 -2.67
CA LEU A 178 -16.99 -0.35 -1.55
C LEU A 178 -16.99 -1.90 -1.60
N LEU A 179 -16.91 -2.47 -2.80
CA LEU A 179 -16.78 -3.92 -3.02
C LEU A 179 -15.34 -4.43 -3.04
N GLU A 180 -14.39 -3.59 -3.49
CA GLU A 180 -12.99 -3.98 -3.64
C GLU A 180 -12.18 -3.79 -2.35
N GLU A 181 -12.48 -2.73 -1.59
CA GLU A 181 -11.75 -2.34 -0.39
C GLU A 181 -12.46 -2.78 0.90
N ASN A 182 -11.66 -3.15 1.91
CA ASN A 182 -12.18 -3.52 3.24
C ASN A 182 -12.12 -2.36 4.25
N ASN A 183 -11.38 -1.29 3.94
CA ASN A 183 -11.32 -0.08 4.75
C ASN A 183 -12.25 0.96 4.13
N TYR A 184 -13.08 1.57 4.97
CA TYR A 184 -13.99 2.63 4.60
C TYR A 184 -13.83 3.78 5.59
N PHE A 185 -13.09 4.81 5.17
CA PHE A 185 -12.80 6.02 5.97
C PHE A 185 -12.37 5.71 7.43
N GLY A 186 -11.45 4.76 7.60
CA GLY A 186 -10.90 4.37 8.91
C GLY A 186 -11.74 3.35 9.67
N THR A 187 -12.90 2.96 9.16
CA THR A 187 -13.71 1.85 9.69
C THR A 187 -13.55 0.60 8.81
N ILE A 188 -13.48 -0.57 9.43
CA ILE A 188 -13.41 -1.84 8.70
C ILE A 188 -14.81 -2.29 8.34
N LEU A 189 -15.06 -2.53 7.05
CA LEU A 189 -16.32 -3.08 6.56
C LEU A 189 -16.45 -4.56 6.93
N PRO A 190 -17.68 -5.10 7.01
CA PRO A 190 -17.88 -6.53 7.29
C PRO A 190 -17.18 -7.38 6.22
N ARG A 191 -16.46 -8.41 6.67
CA ARG A 191 -15.60 -9.21 5.80
C ARG A 191 -16.43 -10.10 4.88
N ILE A 192 -16.21 -9.96 3.57
CA ILE A 192 -16.79 -10.86 2.56
C ILE A 192 -16.01 -12.19 2.59
N PRO A 193 -16.68 -13.36 2.59
CA PRO A 193 -16.00 -14.65 2.48
C PRO A 193 -15.13 -14.70 1.23
N LYS A 194 -13.88 -15.16 1.37
CA LYS A 194 -12.85 -15.05 0.32
C LYS A 194 -13.29 -15.59 -1.05
N LYS A 195 -14.00 -16.72 -1.08
CA LYS A 195 -14.48 -17.32 -2.34
C LYS A 195 -15.44 -16.38 -3.10
N ILE A 196 -16.29 -15.66 -2.36
CA ILE A 196 -17.25 -14.70 -2.91
C ILE A 196 -16.52 -13.42 -3.32
N GLU A 197 -15.62 -12.92 -2.46
CA GLU A 197 -14.77 -11.75 -2.73
C GLU A 197 -13.96 -11.92 -4.02
N ASP A 198 -13.26 -13.06 -4.17
CA ASP A 198 -12.51 -13.44 -5.36
C ASP A 198 -13.42 -13.43 -6.61
N GLY A 199 -14.63 -13.98 -6.50
CA GLY A 199 -15.62 -13.98 -7.58
C GLY A 199 -16.12 -12.58 -7.97
N ILE A 200 -16.37 -11.71 -6.99
CA ILE A 200 -16.74 -10.31 -7.21
C ILE A 200 -15.60 -9.57 -7.91
N LYS A 201 -14.36 -9.74 -7.44
CA LYS A 201 -13.18 -9.07 -8.01
C LYS A 201 -12.91 -9.47 -9.45
N VAL A 202 -13.09 -10.75 -9.80
CA VAL A 202 -13.01 -11.19 -11.21
C VAL A 202 -14.06 -10.48 -12.05
N LYS A 203 -15.31 -10.35 -11.57
CA LYS A 203 -16.35 -9.62 -12.32
C LYS A 203 -16.05 -8.12 -12.43
N LEU A 204 -15.52 -7.48 -11.39
CA LEU A 204 -15.07 -6.08 -11.43
C LEU A 204 -13.92 -5.88 -12.44
N LEU A 205 -12.97 -6.81 -12.50
CA LEU A 205 -11.90 -6.78 -13.50
C LEU A 205 -12.46 -6.86 -14.93
N LEU A 206 -13.42 -7.75 -15.16
CA LEU A 206 -14.11 -7.86 -16.45
C LEU A 206 -14.88 -6.59 -16.80
N LEU A 207 -15.52 -5.95 -15.81
CA LEU A 207 -16.20 -4.67 -15.97
C LEU A 207 -15.23 -3.55 -16.35
N SER A 208 -14.08 -3.44 -15.67
CA SER A 208 -13.03 -2.46 -16.02
C SER A 208 -12.53 -2.65 -17.45
N ARG A 209 -12.25 -3.90 -17.87
CA ARG A 209 -11.86 -4.22 -19.25
C ARG A 209 -12.93 -3.87 -20.27
N LYS A 210 -14.20 -4.02 -19.91
CA LYS A 210 -15.33 -3.62 -20.76
C LYS A 210 -15.36 -2.09 -20.91
N LYS A 211 -15.15 -1.33 -19.82
CA LYS A 211 -15.10 0.14 -19.81
C LYS A 211 -13.92 0.67 -20.66
N GLU A 212 -12.73 0.08 -20.50
CA GLU A 212 -11.53 0.40 -21.29
C GLU A 212 -11.74 0.16 -22.78
N ARG A 213 -12.20 -1.04 -23.17
CA ARG A 213 -12.52 -1.36 -24.57
C ARG A 213 -13.57 -0.41 -25.15
N ALA A 214 -14.60 -0.06 -24.37
CA ALA A 214 -15.58 0.91 -24.83
C ALA A 214 -14.95 2.28 -25.09
N LYS A 215 -14.03 2.74 -24.24
CA LYS A 215 -13.29 4.00 -24.39
C LYS A 215 -12.35 3.97 -25.60
N GLU A 216 -11.61 2.88 -25.80
CA GLU A 216 -10.77 2.67 -26.98
C GLU A 216 -11.60 2.65 -28.27
N ASN A 217 -12.71 1.92 -28.26
CA ASN A 217 -13.65 1.87 -29.37
C ASN A 217 -14.19 3.28 -29.69
N LEU A 218 -14.45 4.12 -28.66
CA LEU A 218 -14.90 5.51 -28.84
C LEU A 218 -13.84 6.36 -29.58
N ALA A 219 -12.56 6.18 -29.25
CA ALA A 219 -11.47 6.94 -29.87
C ALA A 219 -11.28 6.62 -31.36
N ILE A 220 -11.69 5.43 -31.80
CA ILE A 220 -11.55 4.97 -33.19
C ILE A 220 -12.86 5.03 -33.99
N VAL A 221 -14.00 5.45 -33.43
CA VAL A 221 -15.31 5.47 -34.11
C VAL A 221 -15.24 6.16 -35.46
N ASN A 222 -14.56 7.31 -35.55
CA ASN A 222 -14.44 8.08 -36.80
C ASN A 222 -13.66 7.34 -37.91
N ARG A 223 -12.92 6.27 -37.55
CA ARG A 223 -12.16 5.42 -38.48
C ARG A 223 -12.92 4.14 -38.87
N LEU A 224 -14.00 3.82 -38.17
CA LEU A 224 -14.83 2.63 -38.42
C LEU A 224 -15.82 2.93 -39.55
N LYS A 225 -15.33 2.93 -40.79
CA LYS A 225 -16.15 3.04 -42.01
C LYS A 225 -16.57 1.65 -42.52
N PRO A 226 -17.64 1.56 -43.33
CA PRO A 226 -17.95 0.36 -44.09
C PRO A 226 -16.71 -0.16 -44.85
N GLY A 227 -16.46 -1.46 -44.77
CA GLY A 227 -15.29 -2.15 -45.35
C GLY A 227 -14.09 -2.33 -44.41
N THR A 228 -14.09 -1.74 -43.21
CA THR A 228 -12.98 -1.89 -42.25
C THR A 228 -12.97 -3.28 -41.61
N LYS A 229 -11.78 -3.93 -41.61
CA LYS A 229 -11.54 -5.17 -40.88
C LYS A 229 -11.38 -4.90 -39.38
N VAL A 230 -12.19 -5.55 -38.56
CA VAL A 230 -12.22 -5.41 -37.10
C VAL A 230 -12.23 -6.78 -36.43
N ARG A 231 -11.83 -6.86 -35.16
CA ARG A 231 -12.09 -8.05 -34.34
C ARG A 231 -13.34 -7.84 -33.52
N ALA A 232 -14.33 -8.69 -33.70
CA ALA A 232 -15.61 -8.65 -32.99
C ALA A 232 -15.84 -9.96 -32.24
N MET A 233 -16.54 -9.88 -31.10
CA MET A 233 -16.90 -11.06 -30.34
C MET A 233 -18.10 -11.75 -31.01
N TYR A 234 -18.00 -13.05 -31.24
CA TYR A 234 -19.08 -13.90 -31.75
C TYR A 234 -19.31 -15.07 -30.79
N ALA A 235 -20.57 -15.42 -30.60
CA ALA A 235 -21.01 -16.56 -29.79
C ALA A 235 -22.29 -17.12 -30.42
N ASP A 236 -22.39 -18.43 -30.55
CA ASP A 236 -23.56 -19.15 -31.05
C ASP A 236 -23.94 -20.29 -30.08
N GLU A 237 -24.88 -21.17 -30.46
CA GLU A 237 -25.32 -22.29 -29.61
C GLU A 237 -24.27 -23.40 -29.47
N GLU A 238 -23.28 -23.47 -30.36
CA GLU A 238 -22.24 -24.52 -30.41
C GLU A 238 -20.86 -24.04 -29.92
N ASN A 239 -20.59 -22.74 -29.93
CA ASN A 239 -19.28 -22.13 -29.71
C ASN A 239 -19.28 -21.12 -28.55
N GLU A 240 -18.27 -21.20 -27.69
CA GLU A 240 -18.05 -20.22 -26.62
C GLU A 240 -17.70 -18.82 -27.17
N PRO A 241 -18.05 -17.72 -26.45
CA PRO A 241 -17.78 -16.36 -26.90
C PRO A 241 -16.29 -16.09 -27.12
N ALA A 242 -15.87 -15.94 -28.38
CA ALA A 242 -14.49 -15.66 -28.75
C ALA A 242 -14.41 -14.48 -29.74
N MET A 243 -13.20 -13.92 -29.88
CA MET A 243 -12.94 -12.79 -30.79
C MET A 243 -12.59 -13.31 -32.17
N TYR A 244 -13.32 -12.88 -33.19
CA TYR A 244 -13.11 -13.28 -34.58
C TYR A 244 -12.90 -12.07 -35.48
N ASP A 245 -12.17 -12.29 -36.57
CA ASP A 245 -12.01 -11.30 -37.63
C ASP A 245 -13.33 -11.11 -38.37
N ALA A 246 -13.68 -9.84 -38.55
CA ALA A 246 -14.98 -9.43 -39.04
C ALA A 246 -14.85 -8.14 -39.86
N VAL A 247 -15.84 -7.84 -40.69
CA VAL A 247 -15.85 -6.67 -41.57
C VAL A 247 -17.10 -5.85 -41.29
N ILE A 248 -16.95 -4.53 -41.15
CA ILE A 248 -18.08 -3.63 -40.96
C ILE A 248 -18.80 -3.46 -42.29
N ASP A 249 -20.08 -3.83 -42.36
CA ASP A 249 -20.92 -3.66 -43.53
C ASP A 249 -21.55 -2.27 -43.59
N SER A 250 -22.09 -1.79 -42.47
CA SER A 250 -22.74 -0.47 -42.36
C SER A 250 -22.74 0.06 -40.93
N VAL A 251 -22.85 1.38 -40.79
CA VAL A 251 -22.88 2.11 -39.53
C VAL A 251 -24.24 2.81 -39.41
N GLU A 252 -24.99 2.56 -38.33
CA GLU A 252 -26.26 3.24 -38.04
C GLU A 252 -26.08 4.45 -37.11
N GLU A 253 -27.02 5.40 -37.16
CA GLU A 253 -27.04 6.67 -36.39
C GLU A 253 -26.98 6.49 -34.86
N SER A 254 -27.27 5.28 -34.35
CA SER A 254 -27.22 4.92 -32.92
C SER A 254 -25.89 4.29 -32.47
N ASN A 255 -24.80 4.43 -33.24
CA ASN A 255 -23.50 3.77 -32.99
C ASN A 255 -23.62 2.23 -32.93
N GLN A 256 -24.50 1.67 -33.74
CA GLN A 256 -24.64 0.23 -33.96
C GLN A 256 -23.99 -0.13 -35.29
N PHE A 257 -23.23 -1.23 -35.29
CA PHE A 257 -22.48 -1.67 -36.47
C PHE A 257 -23.06 -2.99 -36.96
N TRP A 258 -23.33 -3.07 -38.26
CA TRP A 258 -23.56 -4.35 -38.92
C TRP A 258 -22.21 -4.95 -39.27
N ILE A 259 -21.96 -6.16 -38.78
CA ILE A 259 -20.68 -6.82 -38.92
C ILE A 259 -20.87 -8.19 -39.59
N SER A 260 -20.15 -8.42 -40.68
CA SER A 260 -20.03 -9.72 -41.34
C SER A 260 -18.85 -10.50 -40.77
N PHE A 261 -19.03 -11.79 -40.48
CA PHE A 261 -17.96 -12.71 -40.07
C PHE A 261 -17.63 -13.66 -41.24
N PRO A 262 -16.57 -13.39 -42.04
CA PRO A 262 -16.28 -14.18 -43.23
C PRO A 262 -16.01 -15.66 -42.95
N ALA A 263 -15.50 -15.99 -41.76
CA ALA A 263 -15.20 -17.36 -41.35
C ALA A 263 -16.47 -18.23 -41.15
N TYR A 264 -17.62 -17.61 -40.87
CA TYR A 264 -18.87 -18.30 -40.53
C TYR A 264 -20.03 -17.96 -41.47
N GLY A 265 -19.82 -17.05 -42.42
CA GLY A 265 -20.84 -16.63 -43.38
C GLY A 265 -22.01 -15.84 -42.78
N ASN A 266 -21.94 -15.47 -41.50
CA ASN A 266 -23.03 -14.84 -40.77
C ASN A 266 -22.84 -13.32 -40.60
N LYS A 267 -23.96 -12.59 -40.53
CA LYS A 267 -24.01 -11.15 -40.27
C LYS A 267 -24.73 -10.87 -38.97
N GLU A 268 -24.18 -9.99 -38.15
CA GLU A 268 -24.77 -9.67 -36.86
C GLU A 268 -24.71 -8.18 -36.54
N LYS A 269 -25.79 -7.68 -35.92
CA LYS A 269 -25.85 -6.31 -35.43
C LYS A 269 -25.18 -6.26 -34.06
N ARG A 270 -24.11 -5.47 -33.94
CA ARG A 270 -23.34 -5.37 -32.70
C ARG A 270 -23.34 -3.93 -32.15
N PRO A 271 -23.74 -3.73 -30.88
CA PRO A 271 -23.52 -2.46 -30.20
C PRO A 271 -22.04 -2.33 -29.80
N ARG A 272 -21.56 -1.10 -29.63
CA ARG A 272 -20.17 -0.75 -29.26
C ARG A 272 -19.57 -1.53 -28.07
N SER A 273 -20.41 -2.01 -27.14
CA SER A 273 -19.92 -2.49 -25.82
C SER A 273 -20.82 -3.50 -25.07
N ARG A 274 -21.88 -4.05 -25.67
CA ARG A 274 -22.77 -5.02 -24.97
C ARG A 274 -22.57 -6.44 -25.50
N PRO A 275 -22.29 -7.45 -24.66
CA PRO A 275 -22.48 -8.84 -25.05
C PRO A 275 -23.98 -9.12 -25.29
N PRO A 276 -24.35 -10.15 -26.06
CA PRO A 276 -25.75 -10.52 -26.23
C PRO A 276 -26.40 -10.78 -24.86
N SER A 277 -27.61 -10.28 -24.65
CA SER A 277 -28.35 -10.52 -23.42
C SER A 277 -28.69 -12.00 -23.31
N ARG A 278 -28.35 -12.62 -22.16
CA ARG A 278 -28.80 -13.96 -21.79
C ARG A 278 -30.32 -14.07 -21.92
N HIS A 279 -30.79 -14.78 -22.95
CA HIS A 279 -32.09 -15.44 -22.86
C HIS A 279 -31.95 -16.58 -21.83
N ARG A 280 -32.91 -16.64 -20.91
CA ARG A 280 -33.10 -17.77 -20.00
C ARG A 280 -33.30 -19.04 -20.84
N SER A 281 -32.33 -19.94 -20.80
CA SER A 281 -32.52 -21.34 -21.20
C SER A 281 -31.98 -22.23 -20.09
N ARG A 282 -32.92 -22.88 -19.39
CA ARG A 282 -32.64 -24.08 -18.61
C ARG A 282 -32.23 -25.19 -19.59
N SER A 283 -31.07 -25.80 -19.41
CA SER A 283 -30.91 -27.25 -19.54
C SER A 283 -29.51 -27.71 -19.14
N HIS A 284 -29.50 -28.86 -18.48
CA HIS A 284 -28.34 -29.67 -18.16
C HIS A 284 -27.64 -30.16 -19.43
N THR A 285 -26.32 -30.00 -19.52
CA THR A 285 -25.42 -31.10 -19.92
C THR A 285 -24.00 -30.84 -19.44
N ARG A 286 -23.40 -31.91 -18.95
CA ARG A 286 -22.11 -31.98 -18.30
C ARG A 286 -21.07 -32.40 -19.36
N SER A 287 -20.28 -31.48 -19.88
CA SER A 287 -19.05 -31.80 -20.63
C SER A 287 -17.82 -31.32 -19.85
N LYS A 288 -17.06 -32.29 -19.38
CA LYS A 288 -15.74 -32.14 -18.76
C LYS A 288 -14.71 -31.98 -19.88
N ALA A 289 -13.98 -30.86 -19.85
CA ALA A 289 -12.58 -30.66 -20.24
C ALA A 289 -12.41 -29.34 -21.01
N GLY A 290 -11.84 -28.31 -20.38
CA GLY A 290 -11.39 -27.07 -21.04
C GLY A 290 -11.56 -25.78 -20.22
N GLY A 291 -12.64 -25.63 -19.46
CA GLY A 291 -13.00 -24.33 -18.86
C GLY A 291 -12.35 -23.93 -17.53
N SER A 292 -11.51 -24.77 -16.90
CA SER A 292 -10.98 -24.43 -15.56
C SER A 292 -9.82 -23.43 -15.56
N ASP A 293 -9.10 -23.28 -16.68
CA ASP A 293 -7.89 -22.45 -16.74
C ASP A 293 -8.18 -20.95 -16.85
N ILE A 294 -9.24 -20.55 -17.55
CA ILE A 294 -9.55 -19.12 -17.75
C ILE A 294 -9.94 -18.46 -16.43
N THR A 295 -10.77 -19.12 -15.63
CA THR A 295 -11.11 -18.63 -14.28
C THR A 295 -9.91 -18.60 -13.34
N GLY A 296 -8.98 -19.54 -13.50
CA GLY A 296 -7.73 -19.57 -12.74
C GLY A 296 -6.79 -18.42 -13.12
N ASP A 297 -6.66 -18.13 -14.42
CA ASP A 297 -5.83 -17.05 -14.96
C ASP A 297 -6.38 -15.66 -14.58
N LEU A 298 -7.69 -15.44 -14.72
CA LEU A 298 -8.33 -14.19 -14.27
C LEU A 298 -8.14 -13.96 -12.76
N LEU A 299 -8.24 -15.02 -11.95
CA LEU A 299 -7.99 -14.96 -10.52
C LEU A 299 -6.52 -14.66 -10.20
N GLN A 300 -5.59 -15.24 -10.97
CA GLN A 300 -4.16 -14.95 -10.85
C GLN A 300 -3.87 -13.48 -11.18
N GLN A 301 -4.50 -12.93 -12.21
CA GLN A 301 -4.38 -11.52 -12.58
C GLN A 301 -5.00 -10.57 -11.54
N VAL A 302 -6.13 -10.95 -10.93
CA VAL A 302 -6.68 -10.21 -9.78
C VAL A 302 -5.65 -10.16 -8.65
N ARG A 303 -5.05 -11.31 -8.30
CA ARG A 303 -4.01 -11.37 -7.25
C ARG A 303 -2.77 -10.56 -7.62
N GLU A 304 -2.36 -10.57 -8.88
CA GLU A 304 -1.24 -9.76 -9.36
C GLU A 304 -1.57 -8.27 -9.28
N ARG A 305 -2.79 -7.86 -9.66
CA ARG A 305 -3.24 -6.48 -9.52
C ARG A 305 -3.27 -6.04 -8.06
N GLU A 306 -3.72 -6.90 -7.16
CA GLU A 306 -3.67 -6.64 -5.71
C GLU A 306 -2.24 -6.53 -5.20
N ARG A 307 -1.35 -7.43 -5.65
CA ARG A 307 0.07 -7.37 -5.33
C ARG A 307 0.67 -6.06 -5.84
N ARG A 308 0.39 -5.67 -7.08
CA ARG A 308 0.82 -4.39 -7.68
C ARG A 308 0.22 -3.18 -6.97
N LYS A 309 -1.05 -3.22 -6.53
CA LYS A 309 -1.65 -2.14 -5.72
C LYS A 309 -0.96 -2.02 -4.36
N ALA A 310 -0.52 -3.15 -3.78
CA ALA A 310 0.31 -3.15 -2.58
C ALA A 310 1.76 -2.69 -2.86
N GLU A 311 2.28 -2.93 -4.06
CA GLU A 311 3.61 -2.49 -4.52
C GLU A 311 3.64 -1.01 -4.97
N ALA A 312 2.53 -0.49 -5.51
CA ALA A 312 2.42 0.81 -6.16
C ALA A 312 1.42 1.72 -5.43
N VAL A 313 1.92 2.46 -4.43
CA VAL A 313 1.28 3.71 -4.00
C VAL A 313 2.35 4.81 -4.03
N GLY A 314 2.08 5.86 -4.82
CA GLY A 314 3.02 6.92 -5.23
C GLY A 314 3.63 7.77 -4.10
N ARG A 315 3.13 9.00 -3.89
CA ARG A 315 3.69 9.97 -2.91
C ARG A 315 3.70 9.46 -1.45
N ASP A 316 3.14 8.26 -1.20
CA ASP A 316 2.92 7.62 0.08
C ASP A 316 3.77 6.35 0.30
N TYR A 317 4.90 6.21 -0.40
CA TYR A 317 5.89 5.13 -0.21
C TYR A 317 6.41 4.97 1.25
N ALA A 318 6.20 5.99 2.09
CA ALA A 318 6.53 6.02 3.52
C ALA A 318 5.29 5.99 4.45
N SER A 319 4.08 5.87 3.91
CA SER A 319 2.86 5.74 4.70
C SER A 319 2.76 4.31 5.28
N ARG A 320 2.30 4.21 6.53
CA ARG A 320 2.05 2.90 7.16
C ARG A 320 1.07 2.13 6.29
N PRO A 321 1.36 0.87 5.91
CA PRO A 321 0.38 0.04 5.23
C PRO A 321 -0.91 0.02 6.06
N ALA A 322 -2.07 0.06 5.38
CA ALA A 322 -3.40 0.20 6.00
C ALA A 322 -3.71 -0.85 7.09
N SER A 323 -2.91 -1.91 7.16
CA SER A 323 -2.88 -2.88 8.26
C SER A 323 -1.48 -3.47 8.39
N TYR A 324 -1.04 -3.68 9.63
CA TYR A 324 0.16 -4.47 9.98
C TYR A 324 0.16 -5.84 9.30
N LYS A 325 -1.01 -6.39 8.94
CA LYS A 325 -1.14 -7.67 8.22
C LYS A 325 -0.92 -7.58 6.70
N GLY A 326 -1.13 -6.41 6.10
CA GLY A 326 -0.93 -6.16 4.66
C GLY A 326 0.55 -6.08 4.27
N SER A 327 1.40 -5.61 5.18
CA SER A 327 2.87 -5.75 5.05
C SER A 327 3.37 -7.19 5.22
N LEU A 328 2.55 -8.07 5.83
CA LEU A 328 2.91 -9.47 6.15
C LEU A 328 2.37 -10.48 5.11
N SER A 329 1.51 -10.06 4.17
CA SER A 329 0.90 -10.95 3.18
C SER A 329 1.80 -11.33 2.00
N LEU A 330 3.00 -10.76 1.90
CA LEU A 330 4.03 -11.22 0.96
C LEU A 330 4.69 -12.47 1.52
N LYS A 331 3.96 -13.59 1.47
CA LYS A 331 4.60 -14.90 1.52
C LYS A 331 5.55 -14.99 0.32
N LEU A 332 6.84 -15.21 0.59
CA LEU A 332 7.68 -15.92 -0.36
C LEU A 332 6.97 -17.27 -0.54
N ASP A 333 6.53 -17.60 -1.75
CA ASP A 333 6.18 -18.98 -2.02
C ASP A 333 7.42 -19.81 -1.67
N ARG A 334 7.28 -20.65 -0.63
CA ARG A 334 8.31 -21.57 -0.15
C ARG A 334 8.84 -22.33 -1.34
N TRP A 335 10.04 -21.99 -1.80
CA TRP A 335 10.87 -22.89 -2.59
C TRP A 335 11.38 -23.98 -1.63
N THR A 336 10.49 -24.88 -1.23
CA THR A 336 10.90 -26.16 -0.68
C THR A 336 11.09 -27.12 -1.85
N THR A 337 12.33 -27.55 -1.99
CA THR A 337 12.83 -28.60 -2.85
C THR A 337 11.98 -29.87 -2.77
N ARG A 338 11.24 -30.16 -3.85
CA ARG A 338 11.13 -31.51 -4.41
C ARG A 338 10.72 -31.40 -5.88
N LYS A 339 11.70 -31.29 -6.78
CA LYS A 339 11.49 -31.74 -8.16
C LYS A 339 11.09 -33.22 -8.05
N ARG A 340 9.80 -33.51 -8.19
CA ARG A 340 9.35 -34.87 -8.52
C ARG A 340 10.01 -35.17 -9.86
N SER A 341 10.99 -36.07 -9.83
CA SER A 341 11.61 -36.60 -11.04
C SER A 341 10.50 -37.05 -11.99
N ARG A 342 10.44 -36.44 -13.17
CA ARG A 342 9.71 -37.01 -14.29
C ARG A 342 10.47 -38.28 -14.67
N SER A 343 9.78 -39.42 -14.65
CA SER A 343 10.27 -40.68 -15.18
C SER A 343 10.79 -40.47 -16.61
N PRO A 344 11.90 -41.11 -17.02
CA PRO A 344 12.43 -40.93 -18.36
C PRO A 344 11.42 -41.41 -19.40
N ALA A 345 11.08 -40.55 -20.36
CA ALA A 345 10.34 -40.96 -21.54
C ALA A 345 11.23 -41.87 -22.40
N LYS A 346 10.62 -42.94 -22.93
CA LYS A 346 11.26 -43.94 -23.79
C LYS A 346 12.03 -43.28 -24.94
N ARG A 347 13.29 -43.70 -25.08
CA ARG A 347 14.22 -43.39 -26.16
C ARG A 347 13.62 -43.90 -27.48
N ALA A 348 13.30 -43.01 -28.41
CA ALA A 348 13.12 -43.37 -29.81
C ALA A 348 14.52 -43.56 -30.42
N GLU A 349 14.77 -44.76 -30.91
CA GLU A 349 15.98 -45.12 -31.64
C GLU A 349 16.06 -44.31 -32.93
N VAL A 350 17.18 -43.62 -33.14
CA VAL A 350 17.56 -43.09 -34.45
C VAL A 350 18.81 -43.81 -34.88
N VAL A 351 18.65 -44.54 -35.97
CA VAL A 351 19.63 -45.35 -36.69
C VAL A 351 20.79 -44.47 -37.17
N VAL A 352 22.01 -44.92 -36.88
CA VAL A 352 23.26 -44.34 -37.38
C VAL A 352 23.59 -44.94 -38.74
N GLN A 353 24.00 -44.12 -39.70
CA GLN A 353 24.87 -44.55 -40.80
C GLN A 353 26.16 -43.69 -40.85
N PRO A 354 27.29 -44.25 -41.33
CA PRO A 354 28.64 -43.73 -41.05
C PRO A 354 29.41 -43.17 -42.26
N GLY A 355 30.33 -42.22 -42.00
CA GLY A 355 31.40 -41.72 -42.92
C GLY A 355 31.16 -40.27 -43.38
N MET A 356 32.10 -39.31 -43.40
CA MET A 356 33.58 -39.31 -43.37
C MET A 356 34.15 -38.00 -42.74
N SER A 357 35.36 -38.15 -42.18
CA SER A 357 36.53 -37.26 -42.04
C SER A 357 36.46 -35.77 -41.61
N LYS A 358 37.05 -35.54 -40.42
CA LYS A 358 37.96 -34.47 -39.92
C LYS A 358 38.14 -33.16 -40.70
N GLY A 359 37.96 -32.03 -39.98
CA GLY A 359 38.58 -30.74 -40.29
C GLY A 359 38.11 -29.59 -39.38
N GLU A 360 39.02 -29.14 -38.52
CA GLU A 360 39.17 -27.79 -37.93
C GLU A 360 38.22 -27.22 -36.86
N GLU A 361 38.83 -26.97 -35.70
CA GLU A 361 38.39 -26.11 -34.60
C GLU A 361 38.07 -24.68 -35.06
N ARG A 362 36.95 -24.13 -34.55
CA ARG A 362 36.88 -22.73 -34.11
C ARG A 362 35.67 -22.50 -33.21
N ALA A 363 35.96 -22.21 -31.94
CA ALA A 363 35.00 -21.73 -30.96
C ALA A 363 34.39 -20.39 -31.41
N ARG A 364 33.05 -20.28 -31.36
CA ARG A 364 32.34 -19.00 -31.39
C ARG A 364 31.39 -18.92 -30.20
N SER A 365 31.85 -18.23 -29.16
CA SER A 365 31.03 -17.58 -28.15
C SER A 365 30.38 -16.35 -28.77
N ASN A 366 29.05 -16.24 -28.74
CA ASN A 366 28.34 -14.98 -28.99
C ASN A 366 27.25 -14.79 -27.94
N SER A 367 27.60 -14.06 -26.88
CA SER A 367 26.69 -13.29 -26.03
C SER A 367 26.11 -12.11 -26.82
N PRO A 368 24.80 -11.84 -26.77
CA PRO A 368 24.24 -10.61 -27.32
C PRO A 368 24.33 -9.47 -26.29
N THR A 369 25.10 -8.44 -26.64
CA THR A 369 25.06 -7.10 -26.07
C THR A 369 23.73 -6.40 -26.43
N PRO A 370 23.05 -5.70 -25.51
CA PRO A 370 21.95 -4.82 -25.86
C PRO A 370 22.49 -3.44 -26.22
N GLY A 371 22.45 -3.11 -27.50
CA GLY A 371 22.64 -1.75 -28.01
C GLY A 371 21.31 -1.17 -28.51
N LYS A 372 21.08 0.08 -28.11
CA LYS A 372 20.38 1.12 -28.89
C LYS A 372 18.90 0.92 -29.17
N ALA A 373 18.07 1.26 -28.17
CA ALA A 373 16.68 1.67 -28.40
C ALA A 373 16.19 2.63 -27.30
N GLN A 374 16.94 3.69 -26.99
CA GLN A 374 16.48 4.73 -26.06
C GLN A 374 17.26 6.05 -26.26
N ALA A 375 17.33 6.53 -27.51
CA ALA A 375 18.06 7.75 -27.85
C ALA A 375 17.26 8.71 -28.76
N HIS A 376 15.92 8.69 -28.68
CA HIS A 376 15.09 9.54 -29.56
C HIS A 376 13.99 10.35 -28.89
N LEU A 377 13.98 10.47 -27.56
CA LEU A 377 13.00 11.32 -26.84
C LEU A 377 13.62 12.31 -25.83
N GLU A 378 14.96 12.42 -25.75
CA GLU A 378 15.66 13.30 -24.79
C GLU A 378 16.35 14.53 -25.43
N ASN A 379 16.10 14.83 -26.71
CA ASN A 379 16.77 15.95 -27.40
C ASN A 379 15.97 17.25 -27.49
N ASN A 380 14.79 17.36 -26.89
CA ASN A 380 13.95 18.57 -27.02
C ASN A 380 13.96 19.52 -25.81
N ASP A 381 14.65 19.19 -24.71
CA ASP A 381 14.79 20.12 -23.56
C ASP A 381 16.20 20.73 -23.42
N LEU A 382 17.11 20.47 -24.37
CA LEU A 382 18.49 20.98 -24.37
C LEU A 382 18.68 22.32 -25.09
N HIS A 383 17.63 22.95 -25.62
CA HIS A 383 17.75 24.21 -26.38
C HIS A 383 17.22 25.47 -25.68
N ALA A 384 16.83 25.41 -24.41
CA ALA A 384 16.25 26.57 -23.71
C ALA A 384 17.10 27.21 -22.59
N GLU A 385 18.34 26.77 -22.35
CA GLU A 385 19.18 27.37 -21.27
C GLU A 385 20.66 27.52 -21.64
N GLN A 386 20.95 27.83 -22.91
CA GLN A 386 22.30 28.15 -23.41
C GLN A 386 22.49 29.66 -23.70
N GLN A 387 21.94 30.52 -22.84
CA GLN A 387 22.32 31.93 -22.79
C GLN A 387 22.64 32.34 -21.34
N ALA A 388 23.82 31.95 -20.87
CA ALA A 388 24.46 32.52 -19.71
C ALA A 388 25.99 32.53 -19.91
N ILE A 389 26.48 33.68 -20.36
CA ILE A 389 27.78 34.35 -20.19
C ILE A 389 29.00 33.46 -19.83
N PRO A 390 30.13 33.53 -20.57
CA PRO A 390 31.37 32.83 -20.22
C PRO A 390 31.94 33.27 -18.85
N TRP A 391 32.26 32.30 -18.00
CA TRP A 391 32.82 32.46 -16.65
C TRP A 391 34.23 33.09 -16.57
N SER A 392 34.79 33.57 -17.69
CA SER A 392 36.16 34.10 -17.73
C SER A 392 36.29 35.56 -17.28
N LEU A 393 35.24 36.21 -16.77
CA LEU A 393 35.27 37.65 -16.48
C LEU A 393 34.84 38.11 -15.08
N LEU A 394 34.36 37.24 -14.18
CA LEU A 394 33.87 37.68 -12.85
C LEU A 394 34.05 36.64 -11.73
N VAL A 395 35.29 36.39 -11.28
CA VAL A 395 35.65 36.20 -9.84
C VAL A 395 37.16 36.46 -9.71
N ALA A 396 37.53 37.66 -9.30
CA ALA A 396 38.90 38.00 -8.92
C ALA A 396 39.16 37.62 -7.44
N ASP A 397 39.07 36.34 -7.09
CA ASP A 397 39.65 35.79 -5.86
C ASP A 397 39.70 34.25 -5.92
N THR A 398 40.90 33.67 -5.91
CA THR A 398 41.11 32.22 -5.97
C THR A 398 40.60 31.50 -4.72
N LYS A 399 40.49 32.21 -3.59
CA LYS A 399 39.97 31.65 -2.33
C LYS A 399 38.44 31.55 -2.32
N ALA A 400 37.74 32.56 -2.84
CA ALA A 400 36.29 32.56 -2.91
C ALA A 400 35.77 31.50 -3.89
N SER A 401 36.45 31.34 -5.03
CA SER A 401 36.15 30.27 -6.01
C SER A 401 36.39 28.87 -5.45
N LEU A 402 37.47 28.67 -4.69
CA LEU A 402 37.74 27.40 -3.99
C LEU A 402 36.66 27.10 -2.93
N ALA A 403 36.28 28.08 -2.10
CA ALA A 403 35.24 27.91 -1.09
C ALA A 403 33.87 27.57 -1.69
N VAL A 404 33.52 28.19 -2.83
CA VAL A 404 32.28 27.86 -3.56
C VAL A 404 32.36 26.46 -4.18
N ALA A 405 33.52 26.04 -4.68
CA ALA A 405 33.71 24.69 -5.21
C ALA A 405 33.61 23.62 -4.11
N GLU A 406 34.20 23.84 -2.94
CA GLU A 406 34.09 22.95 -1.77
C GLU A 406 32.65 22.87 -1.26
N LEU A 407 31.97 24.01 -1.17
CA LEU A 407 30.56 24.06 -0.79
C LEU A 407 29.68 23.31 -1.80
N ASN A 408 29.91 23.51 -3.09
CA ASN A 408 29.19 22.81 -4.15
C ASN A 408 29.48 21.30 -4.12
N ALA A 409 30.72 20.88 -3.84
CA ALA A 409 31.07 19.47 -3.69
C ALA A 409 30.35 18.85 -2.48
N GLY A 410 30.29 19.55 -1.34
CA GLY A 410 29.57 19.11 -0.15
C GLY A 410 28.04 19.04 -0.33
N LEU A 411 27.47 19.94 -1.13
CA LEU A 411 26.02 20.00 -1.38
C LEU A 411 25.62 19.33 -2.71
N SER A 412 26.55 18.70 -3.42
CA SER A 412 26.33 18.09 -4.74
C SER A 412 25.24 17.00 -4.72
N GLY A 413 25.09 16.30 -3.60
CA GLY A 413 24.00 15.34 -3.38
C GLY A 413 22.61 15.98 -3.30
N MET A 414 22.51 17.29 -3.07
CA MET A 414 21.25 18.03 -2.94
C MET A 414 20.98 18.92 -4.16
N CYS A 415 22.03 19.54 -4.71
CA CYS A 415 21.93 20.48 -5.82
C CYS A 415 23.18 20.45 -6.72
N ARG A 416 22.98 20.45 -8.04
CA ARG A 416 24.08 20.46 -9.04
C ARG A 416 24.64 21.84 -9.37
N SER A 417 23.83 22.89 -9.21
CA SER A 417 24.22 24.25 -9.57
C SER A 417 24.95 24.90 -8.39
N PRO A 418 26.16 25.45 -8.59
CA PRO A 418 26.89 26.17 -7.55
C PRO A 418 26.08 27.30 -6.92
N TRP A 419 25.26 27.98 -7.71
CA TRP A 419 24.37 29.03 -7.21
C TRP A 419 23.28 28.49 -6.27
N LYS A 420 22.72 27.33 -6.60
CA LYS A 420 21.74 26.65 -5.74
C LYS A 420 22.40 26.14 -4.46
N ALA A 421 23.66 25.70 -4.51
CA ALA A 421 24.45 25.31 -3.34
C ALA A 421 24.69 26.49 -2.40
N VAL A 422 25.13 27.64 -2.94
CA VAL A 422 25.30 28.89 -2.16
C VAL A 422 23.96 29.33 -1.57
N SER A 423 22.89 29.34 -2.36
CA SER A 423 21.54 29.71 -1.89
C SER A 423 21.05 28.79 -0.75
N LEU A 424 21.28 27.48 -0.87
CA LEU A 424 20.94 26.51 0.16
C LEU A 424 21.76 26.75 1.44
N ALA A 425 23.06 26.98 1.32
CA ALA A 425 23.93 27.25 2.45
C ALA A 425 23.53 28.52 3.21
N VAL A 426 23.15 29.58 2.49
CA VAL A 426 22.62 30.83 3.09
C VAL A 426 21.33 30.55 3.85
N ARG A 427 20.40 29.78 3.27
CA ARG A 427 19.13 29.42 3.93
C ARG A 427 19.32 28.56 5.17
N ILE A 428 20.22 27.57 5.11
CA ILE A 428 20.58 26.74 6.26
C ILE A 428 21.18 27.61 7.36
N SER A 429 22.12 28.50 7.00
CA SER A 429 22.75 29.43 7.94
C SER A 429 21.72 30.35 8.60
N ALA A 430 20.80 30.92 7.81
CA ALA A 430 19.71 31.74 8.31
C ALA A 430 18.79 30.97 9.27
N ALA A 431 18.43 29.72 8.94
CA ALA A 431 17.60 28.87 9.79
C ALA A 431 18.30 28.51 11.12
N ILE A 432 19.60 28.21 11.07
CA ILE A 432 20.41 27.94 12.26
C ILE A 432 20.51 29.19 13.14
N LEU A 433 20.83 30.35 12.55
CA LEU A 433 20.94 31.63 13.27
C LEU A 433 19.60 32.03 13.90
N TRP A 434 18.49 31.88 13.16
CA TRP A 434 17.15 32.12 13.68
C TRP A 434 16.80 31.21 14.85
N THR A 435 17.11 29.92 14.73
CA THR A 435 16.85 28.93 15.79
C THR A 435 17.69 29.22 17.02
N PHE A 436 18.95 29.62 16.84
CA PHE A 436 19.82 30.04 17.93
C PHE A 436 19.33 31.33 18.61
N GLY A 437 18.92 32.34 17.82
CA GLY A 437 18.30 33.55 18.35
C GLY A 437 17.03 33.26 19.17
N SER A 438 16.19 32.34 18.67
CA SER A 438 15.00 31.86 19.38
C SER A 438 15.36 31.13 20.69
N PHE A 439 16.44 30.36 20.70
CA PHE A 439 16.95 29.71 21.91
C PHE A 439 17.42 30.72 22.96
N MET A 440 18.11 31.78 22.55
CA MET A 440 18.50 32.88 23.43
C MET A 440 17.28 33.64 23.97
N ALA A 441 16.30 33.96 23.11
CA ALA A 441 15.07 34.64 23.50
C ALA A 441 14.24 33.84 24.53
N ARG A 442 14.39 32.50 24.54
CA ARG A 442 13.79 31.61 25.55
C ARG A 442 14.61 31.46 26.84
N GLY A 443 15.65 32.28 27.02
CA GLY A 443 16.53 32.24 28.19
C GLY A 443 17.42 31.00 28.22
N PHE A 444 18.02 30.65 27.08
CA PHE A 444 18.89 29.47 26.91
C PHE A 444 18.18 28.15 27.20
N ARG A 445 16.88 28.10 26.89
CA ARG A 445 16.07 26.89 27.02
C ARG A 445 15.68 26.35 25.65
N PRO A 446 15.84 25.03 25.43
CA PRO A 446 15.42 24.39 24.19
C PRO A 446 13.90 24.49 24.03
N GLN A 447 13.41 24.39 22.80
CA GLN A 447 11.96 24.48 22.51
C GLN A 447 11.14 23.46 23.32
N PHE A 448 11.69 22.27 23.54
CA PHE A 448 11.07 21.22 24.36
C PHE A 448 12.03 20.75 25.46
N PRO A 449 11.54 20.37 26.65
CA PRO A 449 12.38 20.02 27.79
C PRO A 449 13.36 18.85 27.54
N LYS A 450 13.00 17.93 26.64
CA LYS A 450 13.83 16.76 26.30
C LYS A 450 14.86 17.04 25.20
N TRP A 451 14.87 18.25 24.64
CA TRP A 451 15.73 18.57 23.50
C TRP A 451 17.05 19.15 23.98
N THR A 452 18.09 18.94 23.17
CA THR A 452 19.36 19.65 23.32
C THR A 452 19.43 20.75 22.26
N LEU A 453 20.22 21.79 22.51
CA LEU A 453 20.48 22.83 21.51
C LEU A 453 21.01 22.21 20.20
N ARG A 454 21.93 21.24 20.31
CA ARG A 454 22.49 20.52 19.16
C ARG A 454 21.39 19.86 18.32
N PHE A 455 20.44 19.20 18.96
CA PHE A 455 19.31 18.57 18.28
C PHE A 455 18.40 19.60 17.61
N GLU A 456 18.11 20.71 18.28
CA GLU A 456 17.25 21.76 17.72
C GLU A 456 17.87 22.41 16.47
N LEU A 457 19.17 22.72 16.51
CA LEU A 457 19.91 23.26 15.36
C LEU A 457 20.02 22.25 14.22
N LEU A 458 20.32 20.98 14.53
CA LEU A 458 20.37 19.90 13.54
C LEU A 458 19.01 19.73 12.85
N ARG A 459 17.92 19.75 13.63
CA ARG A 459 16.55 19.68 13.10
C ARG A 459 16.26 20.85 12.16
N ALA A 460 16.65 22.07 12.51
CA ALA A 460 16.44 23.25 11.67
C ALA A 460 17.17 23.12 10.31
N ALA A 461 18.42 22.67 10.34
CA ALA A 461 19.20 22.42 9.13
C ALA A 461 18.57 21.33 8.25
N ILE A 462 18.29 20.14 8.81
CA ILE A 462 17.69 19.01 8.07
C ILE A 462 16.32 19.38 7.52
N ARG A 463 15.49 20.09 8.29
CA ARG A 463 14.17 20.54 7.85
C ARG A 463 14.28 21.45 6.62
N THR A 464 15.19 22.42 6.64
CA THR A 464 15.42 23.34 5.53
C THR A 464 15.86 22.60 4.26
N ILE A 465 16.75 21.61 4.41
CA ILE A 465 17.21 20.77 3.30
C ILE A 465 16.05 19.96 2.72
N ASN A 466 15.30 19.26 3.57
CA ASN A 466 14.23 18.37 3.15
C ASN A 466 13.05 19.12 2.51
N GLU A 467 12.68 20.30 3.03
CA GLU A 467 11.60 21.13 2.46
C GLU A 467 11.92 21.61 1.03
N LEU A 468 13.20 21.84 0.71
CA LEU A 468 13.61 22.34 -0.60
C LEU A 468 13.97 21.23 -1.59
N TYR A 469 14.64 20.17 -1.14
CA TYR A 469 15.28 19.19 -2.01
C TYR A 469 15.01 17.73 -1.62
N GLY A 470 14.22 17.46 -0.59
CA GLY A 470 13.98 16.11 -0.08
C GLY A 470 13.44 15.12 -1.14
N GLU A 471 12.55 15.57 -2.03
CA GLU A 471 12.06 14.71 -3.12
C GLU A 471 13.19 14.27 -4.08
N ARG A 472 14.10 15.18 -4.42
CA ARG A 472 15.20 14.88 -5.35
C ARG A 472 16.21 13.92 -4.74
N MET A 473 16.51 14.10 -3.47
CA MET A 473 17.44 13.25 -2.72
C MET A 473 16.99 11.78 -2.72
N VAL A 474 15.68 11.51 -2.76
CA VAL A 474 15.12 10.15 -2.69
C VAL A 474 14.72 9.58 -4.06
N LYS A 475 14.21 10.41 -4.98
CA LYS A 475 13.65 9.93 -6.26
C LYS A 475 14.68 9.83 -7.38
N ASP A 476 15.72 10.66 -7.35
CA ASP A 476 16.74 10.67 -8.40
C ASP A 476 17.94 9.81 -7.97
N ALA A 477 18.20 8.75 -8.73
CA ALA A 477 19.29 7.81 -8.48
C ALA A 477 20.64 8.53 -8.37
N GLN A 478 20.88 9.54 -9.20
CA GLN A 478 22.18 10.23 -9.23
C GLN A 478 22.42 11.04 -7.95
N HIS A 479 21.39 11.72 -7.43
CA HIS A 479 21.49 12.48 -6.18
C HIS A 479 21.62 11.55 -4.97
N ALA A 480 20.82 10.47 -4.93
CA ALA A 480 20.89 9.46 -3.87
C ALA A 480 22.29 8.81 -3.80
N GLN A 481 22.89 8.46 -4.94
CA GLN A 481 24.23 7.87 -5.01
C GLN A 481 25.31 8.80 -4.48
N VAL A 482 25.26 10.09 -4.81
CA VAL A 482 26.23 11.07 -4.29
C VAL A 482 26.10 11.19 -2.77
N ILE A 483 24.88 11.24 -2.24
CA ILE A 483 24.66 11.28 -0.78
C ILE A 483 25.22 10.01 -0.11
N ARG A 484 25.02 8.85 -0.71
CA ARG A 484 25.59 7.58 -0.20
C ARG A 484 27.11 7.64 -0.19
N ALA A 485 27.74 8.09 -1.27
CA ALA A 485 29.20 8.24 -1.37
C ALA A 485 29.75 9.23 -0.34
N GLN A 486 29.07 10.37 -0.14
CA GLN A 486 29.44 11.34 0.90
C GLN A 486 29.31 10.73 2.30
N SER A 487 28.21 10.01 2.56
CA SER A 487 27.97 9.34 3.85
C SER A 487 29.00 8.23 4.11
N GLU A 488 29.45 7.55 3.06
CA GLU A 488 30.52 6.56 3.11
C GLU A 488 31.87 7.20 3.43
N ALA A 489 32.24 8.30 2.78
CA ALA A 489 33.49 8.99 3.05
C ALA A 489 33.55 9.50 4.50
N VAL A 490 32.49 10.21 4.94
CA VAL A 490 32.35 10.69 6.32
C VAL A 490 32.36 9.52 7.30
N GLY A 491 31.60 8.48 7.00
CA GLY A 491 31.52 7.25 7.79
C GLY A 491 32.85 6.54 7.94
N SER A 492 33.66 6.48 6.88
CA SER A 492 34.97 5.83 6.91
C SER A 492 35.96 6.57 7.81
N VAL A 493 35.97 7.91 7.74
CA VAL A 493 36.81 8.75 8.60
C VAL A 493 36.37 8.62 10.06
N LEU A 494 35.09 8.83 10.36
CA LEU A 494 34.57 8.69 11.72
C LEU A 494 34.75 7.27 12.27
N GLY A 495 34.51 6.26 11.43
CA GLY A 495 34.71 4.86 11.74
C GLY A 495 36.14 4.56 12.15
N TRP A 496 37.14 5.10 11.44
CA TRP A 496 38.55 4.96 11.81
C TRP A 496 38.85 5.52 13.21
N PHE A 497 38.39 6.74 13.49
CA PHE A 497 38.59 7.38 14.80
C PHE A 497 37.92 6.56 15.92
N TYR A 498 36.66 6.16 15.72
CA TYR A 498 35.88 5.44 16.74
C TYR A 498 36.35 4.00 16.93
N CYS A 499 36.75 3.31 15.87
CA CYS A 499 37.38 2.00 15.98
C CYS A 499 38.65 2.08 16.84
N ARG A 500 39.49 3.10 16.61
CA ARG A 500 40.68 3.30 17.45
C ARG A 500 40.32 3.63 18.90
N TRP A 501 39.34 4.51 19.12
CA TRP A 501 38.89 4.93 20.45
C TRP A 501 38.33 3.76 21.27
N TYR A 502 37.58 2.86 20.64
CA TYR A 502 36.95 1.71 21.29
C TYR A 502 37.75 0.41 21.13
N SER A 503 39.02 0.47 20.71
CA SER A 503 39.89 -0.70 20.52
C SER A 503 39.30 -1.78 19.61
N ARG A 504 38.65 -1.36 18.53
CA ARG A 504 38.06 -2.18 17.48
C ARG A 504 38.78 -2.00 16.15
N TYR A 505 38.56 -2.91 15.22
CA TYR A 505 38.95 -2.78 13.82
C TYR A 505 37.75 -3.05 12.93
N MET A 506 37.77 -2.43 11.74
CA MET A 506 36.73 -2.57 10.74
C MET A 506 37.21 -3.50 9.64
N GLU A 507 36.39 -4.46 9.25
CA GLU A 507 36.67 -5.44 8.21
C GLU A 507 35.49 -5.50 7.24
N SER A 508 35.78 -5.38 5.96
CA SER A 508 34.78 -5.39 4.90
C SER A 508 34.55 -6.81 4.40
N VAL A 509 33.29 -7.18 4.18
CA VAL A 509 32.89 -8.49 3.63
C VAL A 509 31.85 -8.27 2.55
N GLU A 510 32.11 -8.83 1.37
CA GLU A 510 31.22 -8.72 0.22
C GLU A 510 30.43 -10.02 -0.01
N PHE A 511 29.11 -9.91 -0.03
CA PHE A 511 28.22 -10.96 -0.54
C PHE A 511 26.92 -10.36 -1.05
N ASN A 512 26.21 -11.08 -1.92
CA ASN A 512 25.03 -10.60 -2.64
C ASN A 512 25.27 -9.28 -3.41
N GLY A 513 26.51 -9.01 -3.81
CA GLY A 513 26.88 -7.78 -4.52
C GLY A 513 26.90 -6.53 -3.64
N LEU A 514 26.91 -6.69 -2.31
CA LEU A 514 26.92 -5.60 -1.34
C LEU A 514 28.13 -5.70 -0.41
N GLU A 515 28.72 -4.55 -0.08
CA GLU A 515 29.71 -4.43 0.99
C GLU A 515 28.99 -4.38 2.35
N HIS A 516 29.30 -5.32 3.23
CA HIS A 516 28.91 -5.34 4.64
C HIS A 516 30.14 -5.11 5.52
N LEU A 517 29.94 -4.70 6.78
CA LEU A 517 31.07 -4.35 7.66
C LEU A 517 31.02 -5.10 8.98
N TRP A 518 32.14 -5.72 9.35
CA TRP A 518 32.42 -6.18 10.69
C TRP A 518 33.13 -5.11 11.49
N LEU A 519 32.69 -4.90 12.73
CA LEU A 519 33.41 -4.14 13.75
C LEU A 519 33.76 -5.10 14.89
N ARG A 520 35.00 -5.57 14.90
CA ARG A 520 35.50 -6.59 15.83
C ARG A 520 36.44 -5.98 16.85
N PRO A 521 36.43 -6.42 18.11
CA PRO A 521 37.41 -6.01 19.10
C PRO A 521 38.81 -6.51 18.71
N LYS A 522 39.85 -5.72 19.03
CA LYS A 522 41.24 -6.11 18.77
C LYS A 522 41.78 -7.17 19.74
N THR A 523 41.07 -7.42 20.83
CA THR A 523 41.47 -8.41 21.83
C THR A 523 41.21 -9.82 21.30
N THR A 524 42.24 -10.66 21.27
CA THR A 524 42.16 -12.06 20.88
C THR A 524 41.21 -12.82 21.81
N GLN A 525 40.36 -13.67 21.25
CA GLN A 525 39.51 -14.58 22.02
C GLN A 525 40.36 -15.36 23.03
N GLN A 526 40.02 -15.24 24.31
CA GLN A 526 40.52 -16.15 25.33
C GLN A 526 39.68 -17.42 25.34
N ASP A 527 40.28 -18.55 25.67
CA ASP A 527 39.56 -19.82 25.79
C ASP A 527 38.38 -19.70 26.77
N GLY A 528 37.20 -20.12 26.31
CA GLY A 528 35.95 -20.06 27.08
C GLY A 528 35.12 -18.77 26.94
N THR A 529 35.54 -17.81 26.11
CA THR A 529 34.76 -16.58 25.86
C THR A 529 33.58 -16.87 24.92
N LYS A 530 32.36 -16.48 25.31
CA LYS A 530 31.18 -16.62 24.43
C LYS A 530 31.21 -15.53 23.35
N ARG A 531 30.82 -15.86 22.11
CA ARG A 531 30.67 -14.89 21.01
C ARG A 531 29.20 -14.46 20.87
N LEU A 532 28.95 -13.17 20.85
CA LEU A 532 27.66 -12.53 20.56
C LEU A 532 27.83 -11.61 19.36
N VAL A 533 26.93 -11.71 18.39
CA VAL A 533 26.93 -10.87 17.19
C VAL A 533 25.68 -10.00 17.18
N VAL A 534 25.86 -8.69 17.06
CA VAL A 534 24.75 -7.76 16.81
C VAL A 534 24.76 -7.39 15.34
N MET A 535 23.83 -7.95 14.58
CA MET A 535 23.57 -7.53 13.21
C MET A 535 22.74 -6.24 13.23
N TYR A 536 23.36 -5.14 12.85
CA TYR A 536 22.75 -3.83 12.83
C TYR A 536 22.42 -3.41 11.39
N VAL A 537 21.14 -3.14 11.12
CA VAL A 537 20.66 -2.67 9.82
C VAL A 537 20.48 -1.16 9.86
N HIS A 538 21.17 -0.45 8.97
CA HIS A 538 21.20 0.99 8.98
C HIS A 538 19.90 1.65 8.49
N GLY A 539 19.61 2.84 9.01
CA GLY A 539 18.56 3.72 8.50
C GLY A 539 18.94 4.44 7.20
N GLY A 540 18.28 5.57 6.91
CA GLY A 540 18.50 6.35 5.69
C GLY A 540 17.35 6.33 4.69
N ALA A 541 16.12 6.09 5.17
CA ALA A 541 14.89 6.14 4.37
C ALA A 541 14.93 5.24 3.11
N PHE A 542 15.60 4.09 3.20
CA PHE A 542 15.83 3.13 2.11
C PHE A 542 16.67 3.66 0.93
N SER A 543 17.13 4.91 0.98
CA SER A 543 17.65 5.62 -0.20
C SER A 543 18.99 6.31 -0.01
N LEU A 544 19.32 6.79 1.20
CA LEU A 544 20.28 7.89 1.34
C LEU A 544 21.64 7.50 1.94
N LEU A 545 21.67 6.56 2.90
CA LEU A 545 22.86 6.33 3.72
C LEU A 545 23.54 5.00 3.39
N SER A 546 24.84 4.93 3.67
CA SER A 546 25.66 3.71 3.60
C SER A 546 25.86 3.08 4.99
N PRO A 547 26.19 1.78 5.08
CA PRO A 547 26.53 1.13 6.35
C PRO A 547 27.75 1.77 7.02
N ARG A 548 28.72 2.28 6.24
CA ARG A 548 29.93 2.94 6.77
C ARG A 548 29.61 4.17 7.60
N PHE A 549 28.53 4.90 7.27
CA PHE A 549 28.08 6.04 8.08
C PHE A 549 27.71 5.65 9.51
N TYR A 550 27.33 4.39 9.75
CA TYR A 550 26.95 3.87 11.06
C TYR A 550 28.11 3.23 11.84
N SER A 551 29.33 3.22 11.29
CA SER A 551 30.51 2.61 11.92
C SER A 551 30.87 3.21 13.29
N PHE A 552 30.72 4.53 13.47
CA PHE A 552 30.95 5.20 14.75
C PHE A 552 29.96 4.72 15.82
N PHE A 553 28.69 4.59 15.44
CA PHE A 553 27.63 4.14 16.31
C PHE A 553 27.82 2.66 16.65
N GLY A 554 28.08 1.82 15.66
CA GLY A 554 28.36 0.40 15.87
C GLY A 554 29.54 0.18 16.82
N SER A 555 30.64 0.92 16.65
CA SER A 555 31.81 0.81 17.53
C SER A 555 31.49 1.16 18.98
N SER A 556 30.75 2.24 19.18
CA SER A 556 30.29 2.67 20.52
C SER A 556 29.30 1.67 21.13
N LEU A 557 28.36 1.17 20.33
CA LEU A 557 27.36 0.19 20.75
C LEU A 557 28.03 -1.11 21.22
N GLY A 558 28.94 -1.68 20.43
CA GLY A 558 29.65 -2.90 20.80
C GLY A 558 30.40 -2.74 22.12
N ALA A 559 31.13 -1.64 22.29
CA ALA A 559 31.83 -1.35 23.54
C ALA A 559 30.88 -1.13 24.74
N ALA A 560 29.73 -0.50 24.54
CA ALA A 560 28.73 -0.32 25.58
C ALA A 560 28.12 -1.66 26.03
N VAL A 561 27.77 -2.53 25.08
CA VAL A 561 27.24 -3.87 25.39
C VAL A 561 28.29 -4.70 26.13
N GLU A 562 29.55 -4.66 25.71
CA GLU A 562 30.64 -5.35 26.40
C GLU A 562 30.83 -4.87 27.84
N ARG A 563 30.75 -3.56 28.08
CA ARG A 563 30.82 -3.00 29.45
C ARG A 563 29.66 -3.50 30.32
N GLU A 564 28.44 -3.49 29.80
CA GLU A 564 27.26 -3.97 30.52
C GLU A 564 27.33 -5.48 30.84
N LEU A 565 27.85 -6.28 29.90
CA LEU A 565 28.07 -7.72 30.11
C LEU A 565 29.19 -7.98 31.11
N ALA A 566 30.25 -7.17 31.10
CA ALA A 566 31.34 -7.26 32.07
C ALA A 566 30.87 -6.97 33.50
N ILE A 567 30.00 -5.96 33.71
CA ILE A 567 29.38 -5.67 35.02
C ILE A 567 28.60 -6.88 35.56
N ARG A 568 28.02 -7.68 34.67
CA ARG A 568 27.27 -8.90 35.03
C ARG A 568 28.14 -10.15 35.14
N ASN A 569 29.46 -10.02 35.12
CA ASN A 569 30.43 -11.13 35.10
C ASN A 569 30.24 -12.11 33.92
N CYS A 570 29.70 -11.63 32.80
CA CYS A 570 29.58 -12.41 31.57
C CYS A 570 30.82 -12.19 30.68
N LYS A 571 31.65 -13.23 30.52
CA LYS A 571 32.77 -13.22 29.56
C LYS A 571 32.25 -13.44 28.14
N THR A 572 31.84 -12.35 27.49
CA THR A 572 31.28 -12.38 26.15
C THR A 572 31.96 -11.34 25.25
N GLN A 573 32.45 -11.77 24.10
CA GLN A 573 32.90 -10.89 23.03
C GLN A 573 31.71 -10.44 22.20
N VAL A 574 31.64 -9.14 21.87
CA VAL A 574 30.56 -8.59 21.05
C VAL A 574 31.10 -8.09 19.72
N ASP A 575 30.73 -8.78 18.64
CA ASP A 575 30.99 -8.31 17.29
C ASP A 575 29.76 -7.56 16.77
N ILE A 576 29.99 -6.46 16.03
CA ILE A 576 28.90 -5.75 15.34
C ILE A 576 29.03 -6.05 13.85
N PHE A 577 27.93 -6.49 13.24
CA PHE A 577 27.83 -6.71 11.81
C PHE A 577 26.89 -5.67 11.22
N LEU A 578 27.42 -4.67 10.52
CA LEU A 578 26.64 -3.65 9.83
C LEU A 578 26.18 -4.21 8.49
N ALA A 579 24.92 -4.66 8.45
CA ALA A 579 24.32 -5.24 7.26
C ALA A 579 23.90 -4.12 6.29
N ASN A 580 24.28 -4.28 5.04
CA ASN A 580 23.90 -3.43 3.92
C ASN A 580 22.75 -4.05 3.13
N TYR A 581 22.04 -3.23 2.37
CA TYR A 581 20.93 -3.65 1.51
C TYR A 581 20.86 -2.78 0.27
N HIS A 582 20.25 -3.28 -0.80
CA HIS A 582 20.12 -2.51 -2.02
C HIS A 582 19.13 -1.36 -1.85
N ASN A 583 19.58 -0.13 -2.07
CA ASN A 583 18.78 1.07 -1.83
C ASN A 583 17.89 1.46 -3.03
N THR A 584 16.82 2.19 -2.73
CA THR A 584 16.00 2.91 -3.72
C THR A 584 16.72 4.16 -4.22
N PRO A 585 16.51 4.61 -5.46
CA PRO A 585 15.51 4.13 -6.43
C PRO A 585 15.98 2.99 -7.35
N GLU A 586 17.25 2.58 -7.29
CA GLU A 586 17.81 1.58 -8.21
C GLU A 586 17.19 0.19 -8.01
N PHE A 587 16.84 -0.15 -6.77
CA PHE A 587 16.22 -1.41 -6.42
C PHE A 587 14.89 -1.18 -5.71
N CYS A 588 13.83 -1.74 -6.26
CA CYS A 588 12.52 -1.67 -5.68
C CYS A 588 12.33 -2.72 -4.59
N PHE A 589 11.41 -2.43 -3.68
CA PHE A 589 10.85 -3.44 -2.79
C PHE A 589 10.33 -4.64 -3.63
N PRO A 590 10.53 -5.92 -3.21
CA PRO A 590 10.96 -6.40 -1.90
C PRO A 590 12.47 -6.66 -1.74
N LYS A 591 13.33 -6.08 -2.57
CA LYS A 591 14.77 -6.39 -2.57
C LYS A 591 15.46 -6.14 -1.22
N GLN A 592 15.14 -5.03 -0.56
CA GLN A 592 15.72 -4.65 0.73
C GLN A 592 15.51 -5.73 1.81
N PRO A 593 14.27 -6.15 2.11
CA PRO A 593 14.07 -7.18 3.12
C PRO A 593 14.52 -8.58 2.66
N GLU A 594 14.70 -8.84 1.36
CA GLU A 594 15.36 -10.07 0.88
C GLU A 594 16.85 -10.06 1.22
N ASP A 595 17.53 -8.93 1.01
CA ASP A 595 18.95 -8.79 1.34
C ASP A 595 19.22 -8.95 2.84
N ILE A 596 18.32 -8.44 3.69
CA ILE A 596 18.44 -8.61 5.16
C ILE A 596 18.24 -10.06 5.58
N VAL A 597 17.31 -10.81 4.97
CA VAL A 597 17.17 -12.24 5.24
C VAL A 597 18.43 -12.99 4.80
N ALA A 598 18.97 -12.66 3.62
CA ALA A 598 20.20 -13.27 3.16
C ALA A 598 21.40 -12.93 4.07
N ALA A 599 21.45 -11.73 4.66
CA ALA A 599 22.46 -11.37 5.65
C ALA A 599 22.32 -12.19 6.95
N CYS A 600 21.09 -12.44 7.43
CA CYS A 600 20.86 -13.36 8.53
C CYS A 600 21.33 -14.78 8.18
N GLU A 601 20.99 -15.29 7.00
CA GLU A 601 21.40 -16.62 6.54
C GLU A 601 22.91 -16.74 6.38
N PHE A 602 23.59 -15.68 5.93
CA PHE A 602 25.05 -15.62 5.89
C PHE A 602 25.65 -15.82 7.28
N LEU A 603 25.14 -15.12 8.30
CA LEU A 603 25.61 -15.27 9.68
C LEU A 603 25.38 -16.68 10.24
N LEU A 604 24.25 -17.31 9.92
CA LEU A 604 23.92 -18.64 10.45
C LEU A 604 24.66 -19.75 9.72
N ASN A 605 24.65 -19.72 8.38
CA ASN A 605 25.11 -20.83 7.56
C ASN A 605 26.58 -20.71 7.17
N HIS A 606 27.06 -19.51 6.87
CA HIS A 606 28.44 -19.29 6.39
C HIS A 606 29.39 -19.02 7.55
N GLU A 607 29.02 -18.16 8.50
CA GLU A 607 29.81 -17.90 9.72
C GLU A 607 29.63 -19.00 10.79
N GLY A 608 28.68 -19.92 10.59
CA GLY A 608 28.43 -21.05 11.50
C GLY A 608 27.91 -20.63 12.88
N LEU A 609 27.27 -19.46 12.99
CA LEU A 609 26.74 -18.96 14.26
C LEU A 609 25.41 -19.64 14.60
N SER A 610 25.22 -19.97 15.87
CA SER A 610 23.88 -20.39 16.33
C SER A 610 22.95 -19.18 16.45
N ALA A 611 21.65 -19.38 16.20
CA ALA A 611 20.66 -18.29 16.25
C ALA A 611 20.64 -17.55 17.61
N ASN A 612 20.92 -18.25 18.70
CA ASN A 612 20.98 -17.68 20.05
C ASN A 612 22.18 -16.72 20.27
N GLN A 613 23.13 -16.69 19.34
CA GLN A 613 24.28 -15.79 19.35
C GLN A 613 24.08 -14.54 18.49
N VAL A 614 22.97 -14.42 17.76
CA VAL A 614 22.72 -13.32 16.83
C VAL A 614 21.57 -12.45 17.34
N ILE A 615 21.85 -11.16 17.52
CA ILE A 615 20.85 -10.14 17.83
C ILE A 615 20.64 -9.29 16.58
N LEU A 616 19.38 -9.15 16.16
CA LEU A 616 19.01 -8.22 15.08
C LEU A 616 18.62 -6.87 15.68
N ALA A 617 19.21 -5.79 15.15
CA ALA A 617 18.97 -4.42 15.59
C ALA A 617 18.94 -3.45 14.39
N GLY A 618 18.28 -2.31 14.52
CA GLY A 618 18.27 -1.28 13.48
C GLY A 618 17.46 -0.06 13.86
N ASP A 619 17.68 1.05 13.17
CA ASP A 619 16.97 2.32 13.34
C ASP A 619 16.19 2.71 12.08
N SER A 620 15.11 3.49 12.26
CA SER A 620 14.35 4.07 11.15
C SER A 620 13.94 3.00 10.10
N ALA A 621 14.32 3.18 8.84
CA ALA A 621 14.14 2.20 7.76
C ALA A 621 14.73 0.81 8.10
N GLY A 622 15.94 0.76 8.67
CA GLY A 622 16.61 -0.49 9.04
C GLY A 622 15.90 -1.25 10.16
N GLY A 623 15.36 -0.53 11.16
CA GLY A 623 14.51 -1.14 12.19
C GLY A 623 13.24 -1.77 11.60
N GLY A 624 12.64 -1.13 10.59
CA GLY A 624 11.53 -1.70 9.82
C GLY A 624 11.92 -2.99 9.08
N LEU A 625 13.11 -3.02 8.48
CA LEU A 625 13.63 -4.22 7.80
C LEU A 625 13.92 -5.37 8.76
N VAL A 626 14.45 -5.09 9.95
CA VAL A 626 14.65 -6.11 11.00
C VAL A 626 13.34 -6.78 11.38
N MET A 627 12.29 -5.99 11.62
CA MET A 627 10.96 -6.54 11.93
C MET A 627 10.40 -7.36 10.76
N SER A 628 10.65 -6.94 9.52
CA SER A 628 10.25 -7.69 8.32
C SER A 628 10.98 -9.03 8.23
N ALA A 629 12.30 -9.04 8.45
CA ALA A 629 13.13 -10.24 8.41
C ALA A 629 12.74 -11.24 9.51
N LEU A 630 12.55 -10.79 10.75
CA LEU A 630 12.12 -11.65 11.86
C LEU A 630 10.80 -12.37 11.54
N HIS A 631 9.84 -11.67 10.92
CA HIS A 631 8.60 -12.31 10.52
C HIS A 631 8.81 -13.35 9.42
N ARG A 632 9.62 -13.03 8.41
CA ARG A 632 9.92 -13.95 7.29
C ARG A 632 10.65 -15.21 7.75
N LEU A 633 11.52 -15.10 8.76
CA LEU A 633 12.22 -16.23 9.36
C LEU A 633 11.32 -17.07 10.29
N SER A 634 10.20 -16.51 10.76
CA SER A 634 9.26 -17.22 11.65
C SER A 634 8.22 -18.09 10.93
N THR A 635 8.09 -17.95 9.61
CA THR A 635 7.12 -18.67 8.75
C THR A 635 7.78 -19.71 7.89
#